data_AF-A0A4V1QCF8-F1
#
_entry.id   AF-A0A4V1QCF8-F1
#
_cell.length_a   1.000
_cell.length_b   1.000
_cell.length_c   1.000
_cell.angle_alpha   90.00
_cell.angle_beta   90.00
_cell.angle_gamma   90.00
#
_symmetry.space_group_name_H-M   'P 1'
#
loop_
_entity.id
_entity.type
_entity.pdbx_description
1 polymer ?
#
loop_
_entity_poly.entity_id
_entity_poly.type
_entity_poly.pdbx_seq_one_letter_code
_entity_poly.pdbx_strand_id
1 'polypeptide(L)'
;MIANIRVLNEGNFDYFCELDIMKHSQEQILERMNERGIDKDSFFICGITDWEVDKIMSLDEVYLLKKAVLELYDGDEYIVKFQLQRYVPVTQIVTTYYRFCSKDEAQTFFEVTKGLDYQSVVNYICETGSWVIAFQGFVDQGEILNTPQGFYRKVNL
;
A
#
# COMPACT_ATOMS: atom_id res chain seq x y z
N MET A 1 -5.70 5.91 -10.64
CA MET A 1 -6.39 5.94 -9.33
C MET A 1 -7.76 6.60 -9.46
N ILE A 2 -8.68 5.92 -10.16
CA ILE A 2 -10.08 6.32 -10.35
C ILE A 2 -10.86 5.91 -9.11
N ALA A 3 -11.15 6.86 -8.23
CA ALA A 3 -11.88 6.64 -6.99
C ALA A 3 -13.39 6.62 -7.23
N ASN A 4 -14.07 5.61 -6.68
CA ASN A 4 -15.54 5.54 -6.65
C ASN A 4 -16.05 6.27 -5.41
N ILE A 5 -16.67 7.43 -5.60
CA ILE A 5 -17.17 8.26 -4.50
C ILE A 5 -18.65 7.95 -4.25
N ARG A 6 -18.97 7.70 -2.99
CA ARG A 6 -20.35 7.55 -2.51
C ARG A 6 -20.64 8.51 -1.39
N VAL A 7 -21.90 8.95 -1.31
CA VAL A 7 -22.39 9.89 -0.29
C VAL A 7 -23.33 9.13 0.65
N LEU A 8 -23.23 9.43 1.94
CA LEU A 8 -24.12 8.92 2.96
C LEU A 8 -25.40 9.74 2.99
N ASN A 9 -26.50 9.16 2.51
CA ASN A 9 -27.84 9.76 2.53
C ASN A 9 -28.78 8.83 3.30
N GLU A 10 -29.37 9.33 4.39
CA GLU A 10 -30.40 8.61 5.17
C GLU A 10 -30.01 7.16 5.55
N GLY A 11 -28.72 6.92 5.81
CA GLY A 11 -28.18 5.60 6.17
C GLY A 11 -27.78 4.71 4.98
N ASN A 12 -27.94 5.17 3.74
CA ASN A 12 -27.51 4.49 2.52
C ASN A 12 -26.28 5.16 1.91
N PHE A 13 -25.41 4.36 1.27
CA PHE A 13 -24.29 4.86 0.48
C PHE A 13 -24.67 4.91 -0.99
N ASP A 14 -25.13 6.09 -1.41
CA ASP A 14 -25.52 6.34 -2.79
C ASP A 14 -24.30 6.64 -3.65
N TYR A 15 -24.28 6.08 -4.86
CA TYR A 15 -23.28 6.45 -5.84
C TYR A 15 -23.37 7.94 -6.17
N PHE A 16 -22.21 8.60 -6.21
CA PHE A 16 -22.11 10.01 -6.54
C PHE A 16 -21.35 10.25 -7.84
N CYS A 17 -20.08 9.83 -7.91
CA CYS A 17 -19.27 9.92 -9.12
C CYS A 17 -18.02 9.04 -9.06
N GLU A 18 -17.34 8.91 -10.20
CA GLU A 18 -15.94 8.48 -10.25
C GLU A 18 -15.03 9.69 -10.51
N LEU A 19 -13.86 9.70 -9.87
CA LEU A 19 -12.90 10.79 -10.00
C LEU A 19 -11.46 10.27 -10.05
N ASP A 20 -10.67 10.80 -10.98
CA ASP A 20 -9.24 10.52 -11.03
C ASP A 20 -8.48 11.36 -9.99
N ILE A 21 -8.13 10.73 -8.88
CA ILE A 21 -7.45 11.37 -7.74
C ILE A 21 -6.10 11.93 -8.14
N MET A 22 -5.43 11.36 -9.15
CA MET A 22 -4.12 11.84 -9.59
C MET A 22 -4.20 13.26 -10.16
N LYS A 23 -5.34 13.64 -10.77
CA LYS A 23 -5.50 14.91 -11.48
C LYS A 23 -5.93 16.10 -10.63
N HIS A 24 -6.39 15.86 -9.40
CA HIS A 24 -6.99 16.91 -8.55
C HIS A 24 -6.28 17.03 -7.21
N SER A 25 -6.21 18.24 -6.64
CA SER A 25 -5.79 18.43 -5.25
C SER A 25 -6.93 18.09 -4.29
N GLN A 26 -6.59 17.82 -3.02
CA GLN A 26 -7.59 17.46 -2.03
C GLN A 26 -8.55 18.63 -1.76
N GLU A 27 -7.99 19.84 -1.69
CA GLU A 27 -8.72 21.09 -1.49
C GLU A 27 -9.72 21.33 -2.62
N GLN A 28 -9.33 21.08 -3.87
CA GLN A 28 -10.23 21.20 -5.02
C GLN A 28 -11.44 20.28 -4.91
N ILE A 29 -11.25 19.04 -4.43
CA ILE A 29 -12.37 18.11 -4.22
C ILE A 29 -13.27 18.60 -3.09
N LEU A 30 -12.69 18.99 -1.96
CA LEU A 30 -13.44 19.47 -0.80
C LEU A 30 -14.27 20.73 -1.12
N GLU A 31 -13.69 21.67 -1.88
CA GLU A 31 -14.40 22.86 -2.35
C GLU A 31 -15.61 22.47 -3.22
N ARG A 32 -15.43 21.55 -4.18
CA ARG A 32 -16.52 21.05 -5.04
C ARG A 32 -17.62 20.30 -4.28
N MET A 33 -17.26 19.56 -3.23
CA MET A 33 -18.24 18.88 -2.38
C MET A 33 -19.05 19.89 -1.58
N ASN A 34 -18.39 20.90 -1.01
CA ASN A 34 -19.03 21.95 -0.24
C ASN A 34 -19.97 22.81 -1.11
N GLU A 35 -19.56 23.16 -2.34
CA GLU A 35 -20.43 23.84 -3.32
C GLU A 35 -21.74 23.07 -3.60
N ARG A 36 -21.75 21.75 -3.38
CA ARG A 36 -22.91 20.87 -3.56
C ARG A 36 -23.64 20.56 -2.25
N GLY A 37 -23.23 21.17 -1.14
CA GLY A 37 -23.81 20.95 0.19
C GLY A 37 -23.47 19.58 0.80
N ILE A 38 -22.38 18.95 0.35
CA ILE A 38 -21.91 17.66 0.86
C ILE A 38 -20.79 17.92 1.87
N ASP A 39 -20.98 17.44 3.09
CA ASP A 39 -19.99 17.57 4.15
C ASP A 39 -18.84 16.55 3.98
N LYS A 40 -17.66 16.87 4.50
CA LYS A 40 -16.48 15.98 4.39
C LYS A 40 -16.76 14.61 4.99
N ASP A 41 -17.50 14.55 6.08
CA ASP A 41 -17.79 13.32 6.81
C ASP A 41 -19.00 12.57 6.21
N SER A 42 -19.66 13.14 5.20
CA SER A 42 -20.81 12.53 4.54
C SER A 42 -20.47 11.85 3.21
N PHE A 43 -19.20 11.72 2.83
CA PHE A 43 -18.82 10.95 1.64
C PHE A 43 -17.56 10.11 1.85
N PHE A 44 -17.46 9.03 1.07
CA PHE A 44 -16.42 8.03 1.20
C PHE A 44 -15.94 7.57 -0.17
N ILE A 45 -14.69 7.11 -0.22
CA ILE A 45 -14.13 6.41 -1.36
C ILE A 45 -14.42 4.93 -1.18
N CYS A 46 -15.36 4.38 -1.95
CA CYS A 46 -15.75 2.98 -1.92
C CYS A 46 -14.97 2.16 -2.95
N GLY A 47 -13.65 2.34 -2.98
CA GLY A 47 -12.74 1.62 -3.88
C GLY A 47 -12.08 2.49 -4.94
N ILE A 48 -11.15 1.85 -5.65
CA ILE A 48 -10.37 2.42 -6.75
C ILE A 48 -10.54 1.50 -7.96
N THR A 49 -11.36 1.93 -8.92
CA THR A 49 -11.88 1.10 -10.01
C THR A 49 -10.79 0.57 -10.93
N ASP A 50 -9.88 1.43 -11.39
CA ASP A 50 -8.75 1.04 -12.26
C ASP A 50 -7.66 0.22 -11.55
N TRP A 51 -7.71 0.17 -10.21
CA TRP A 51 -6.85 -0.67 -9.40
C TRP A 51 -7.53 -1.97 -8.97
N GLU A 52 -8.82 -2.16 -9.29
CA GLU A 52 -9.61 -3.31 -8.84
C GLU A 52 -9.58 -3.47 -7.31
N VAL A 53 -9.62 -2.34 -6.59
CA VAL A 53 -9.62 -2.31 -5.12
C VAL A 53 -11.03 -2.00 -4.65
N ASP A 54 -11.63 -2.93 -3.91
CA ASP A 54 -12.91 -2.73 -3.21
C ASP A 54 -12.66 -2.54 -1.71
N LYS A 55 -12.36 -1.29 -1.33
CA LYS A 55 -12.04 -0.89 0.04
C LYS A 55 -12.63 0.48 0.33
N ILE A 56 -13.36 0.60 1.43
CA ILE A 56 -13.85 1.87 1.94
C ILE A 56 -12.68 2.64 2.56
N MET A 57 -12.48 3.87 2.12
CA MET A 57 -11.44 4.78 2.57
C MET A 57 -11.99 6.20 2.70
N SER A 58 -11.43 6.97 3.61
CA SER A 58 -11.62 8.42 3.66
C SER A 58 -10.89 9.13 2.51
N LEU A 59 -11.25 10.39 2.25
CA LEU A 59 -10.50 11.22 1.31
C LEU A 59 -9.03 11.38 1.75
N ASP A 60 -8.79 11.57 3.05
CA ASP A 60 -7.44 11.75 3.60
C ASP A 60 -6.56 10.52 3.31
N GLU A 61 -7.08 9.31 3.54
CA GLU A 61 -6.37 8.06 3.24
C GLU A 61 -5.99 7.95 1.76
N VAL A 62 -6.91 8.30 0.87
CA VAL A 62 -6.67 8.24 -0.57
C VAL A 62 -5.63 9.27 -1.02
N TYR A 63 -5.57 10.43 -0.39
CA TYR A 63 -4.50 11.41 -0.63
C TYR A 63 -3.16 11.02 -0.01
N LEU A 64 -3.15 10.29 1.11
CA LEU A 64 -1.92 9.67 1.63
C LEU A 64 -1.36 8.63 0.65
N LEU A 65 -2.23 7.81 0.04
CA LEU A 65 -1.82 6.86 -1.00
C LEU A 65 -1.29 7.57 -2.25
N LYS A 66 -1.95 8.64 -2.72
CA LYS A 66 -1.45 9.49 -3.81
C LYS A 66 -0.04 10.00 -3.51
N LYS A 67 0.17 10.52 -2.30
CA LYS A 67 1.47 11.01 -1.85
C LYS A 67 2.52 9.89 -1.85
N ALA A 68 2.18 8.72 -1.33
CA ALA A 68 3.08 7.57 -1.33
C ALA A 68 3.50 7.16 -2.76
N VAL A 69 2.56 7.10 -3.70
CA VAL A 69 2.89 6.78 -5.10
C VAL A 69 3.84 7.82 -5.69
N LEU A 70 3.55 9.11 -5.54
CA LEU A 70 4.32 10.18 -6.17
C LEU A 70 5.69 10.40 -5.52
N GLU A 71 5.78 10.35 -4.19
CA GLU A 71 6.98 10.75 -3.45
C GLU A 71 7.83 9.58 -2.98
N LEU A 72 7.26 8.41 -2.73
CA LEU A 72 8.01 7.23 -2.28
C LEU A 72 8.36 6.30 -3.45
N TYR A 73 7.44 6.15 -4.40
CA TYR A 73 7.58 5.21 -5.50
C TYR A 73 7.82 5.88 -6.86
N ASP A 74 8.17 7.18 -6.89
CA ASP A 74 8.50 7.93 -8.11
C ASP A 74 7.44 7.83 -9.22
N GLY A 75 6.17 7.71 -8.83
CA GLY A 75 5.03 7.55 -9.72
C GLY A 75 4.65 6.10 -10.05
N ASP A 76 5.42 5.10 -9.62
CA ASP A 76 5.06 3.68 -9.76
C ASP A 76 4.00 3.28 -8.72
N GLU A 77 2.79 3.01 -9.20
CA GLU A 77 1.66 2.62 -8.35
C GLU A 77 1.66 1.13 -7.97
N TYR A 78 2.54 0.30 -8.54
CA TYR A 78 2.45 -1.16 -8.43
C TYR A 78 2.42 -1.65 -6.99
N ILE A 79 3.36 -1.20 -6.15
CA ILE A 79 3.47 -1.68 -4.76
C ILE A 79 2.30 -1.21 -3.91
N VAL A 80 1.82 0.02 -4.13
CA VAL A 80 0.66 0.56 -3.42
C VAL A 80 -0.59 -0.21 -3.81
N LYS A 81 -0.84 -0.38 -5.11
CA LYS A 81 -1.94 -1.18 -5.66
C LYS A 81 -1.89 -2.62 -5.15
N PHE A 82 -0.73 -3.28 -5.23
CA PHE A 82 -0.54 -4.67 -4.83
C PHE A 82 -0.88 -4.93 -3.36
N GLN A 83 -0.49 -4.01 -2.47
CA GLN A 83 -0.80 -4.09 -1.05
C GLN A 83 -2.28 -3.79 -0.76
N LEU A 84 -2.86 -2.80 -1.41
CA LEU A 84 -4.29 -2.48 -1.26
C LEU A 84 -5.20 -3.63 -1.69
N GLN A 85 -4.87 -4.30 -2.80
CA GLN A 85 -5.59 -5.50 -3.27
C GLN A 85 -5.55 -6.66 -2.27
N ARG A 86 -4.62 -6.64 -1.31
CA ARG A 86 -4.49 -7.61 -0.20
C ARG A 86 -5.02 -7.07 1.11
N TYR A 87 -5.83 -6.01 1.07
CA TYR A 87 -6.44 -5.38 2.23
C TYR A 87 -5.44 -4.84 3.27
N VAL A 88 -4.18 -4.60 2.89
CA VAL A 88 -3.21 -3.97 3.79
C VAL A 88 -3.73 -2.58 4.21
N PRO A 89 -3.70 -2.22 5.50
CA PRO A 89 -4.13 -0.91 5.99
C PRO A 89 -3.40 0.24 5.30
N VAL A 90 -4.11 1.33 4.99
CA VAL A 90 -3.49 2.50 4.33
C VAL A 90 -2.35 3.05 5.16
N THR A 91 -2.54 3.14 6.47
CA THR A 91 -1.51 3.57 7.43
C THR A 91 -0.25 2.72 7.33
N GLN A 92 -0.37 1.39 7.17
CA GLN A 92 0.78 0.50 7.02
C GLN A 92 1.49 0.72 5.68
N ILE A 93 0.74 0.88 4.58
CA ILE A 93 1.29 1.12 3.24
C ILE A 93 2.10 2.43 3.19
N VAL A 94 1.60 3.50 3.81
CA VAL A 94 2.25 4.82 3.74
C VAL A 94 3.37 5.00 4.77
N THR A 95 3.51 4.08 5.72
CA THR A 95 4.60 4.07 6.72
C THR A 95 5.65 2.99 6.47
N THR A 96 5.40 2.08 5.52
CA THR A 96 6.33 1.01 5.15
C THR A 96 6.70 1.13 3.68
N TYR A 97 7.98 1.37 3.42
CA TYR A 97 8.47 1.57 2.06
C TYR A 97 9.29 0.36 1.59
N TYR A 98 9.03 -0.06 0.36
CA TYR A 98 9.68 -1.22 -0.26
C TYR A 98 10.46 -0.82 -1.52
N ARG A 99 11.64 -1.40 -1.71
CA ARG A 99 12.41 -1.30 -2.97
C ARG A 99 12.64 -2.66 -3.57
N PHE A 100 12.58 -2.73 -4.90
CA PHE A 100 12.88 -3.95 -5.63
C PHE A 100 14.26 -4.48 -5.24
N CYS A 101 14.34 -5.78 -4.97
CA CYS A 101 15.55 -6.45 -4.53
C CYS A 101 16.04 -7.45 -5.59
N SER A 102 15.30 -8.53 -5.82
CA SER A 102 15.62 -9.55 -6.82
C SER A 102 14.38 -10.38 -7.19
N LYS A 103 14.49 -11.21 -8.23
CA LYS A 103 13.57 -12.31 -8.52
C LYS A 103 14.02 -13.64 -7.92
N ASP A 104 15.22 -13.69 -7.35
CA ASP A 104 15.83 -14.88 -6.78
C ASP A 104 15.77 -14.84 -5.24
N GLU A 105 15.20 -15.90 -4.64
CA GLU A 105 14.96 -15.98 -3.20
C GLU A 105 16.28 -15.96 -2.41
N ALA A 106 17.29 -16.68 -2.88
CA ALA A 106 18.59 -16.74 -2.22
C ALA A 106 19.30 -15.38 -2.25
N GLN A 107 19.29 -14.68 -3.40
CA GLN A 107 19.82 -13.34 -3.52
C GLN A 107 19.11 -12.35 -2.59
N THR A 108 17.78 -12.43 -2.50
CA THR A 108 17.01 -11.59 -1.58
C THR A 108 17.33 -11.91 -0.12
N PHE A 109 17.47 -13.20 0.24
CA PHE A 109 17.90 -13.61 1.58
C PHE A 109 19.25 -12.99 1.93
N PHE A 110 20.23 -13.09 1.03
CA PHE A 110 21.55 -12.48 1.24
C PHE A 110 21.47 -10.95 1.43
N GLU A 111 20.65 -10.26 0.63
CA GLU A 111 20.51 -8.80 0.74
C GLU A 111 19.79 -8.34 2.02
N VAL A 112 18.77 -9.08 2.50
CA VAL A 112 18.10 -8.74 3.77
C VAL A 112 18.98 -9.04 4.99
N THR A 113 19.81 -10.07 4.93
CA THR A 113 20.72 -10.44 6.04
C THR A 113 22.08 -9.76 5.97
N LYS A 114 22.36 -8.93 4.96
CA LYS A 114 23.69 -8.38 4.67
C LYS A 114 24.31 -7.56 5.81
N GLY A 115 23.47 -6.95 6.64
CA GLY A 115 23.90 -6.16 7.81
C GLY A 115 23.97 -6.95 9.11
N LEU A 116 23.59 -8.23 9.11
CA LEU A 116 23.58 -9.09 10.29
C LEU A 116 24.90 -9.85 10.41
N ASP A 117 25.27 -10.24 11.62
CA ASP A 117 26.41 -11.11 11.82
C ASP A 117 26.09 -12.55 11.35
N TYR A 118 27.09 -13.21 10.77
CA TYR A 118 26.91 -14.53 10.18
C TYR A 118 26.46 -15.58 11.20
N GLN A 119 26.88 -15.46 12.47
CA GLN A 119 26.50 -16.39 13.51
C GLN A 119 25.00 -16.30 13.81
N SER A 120 24.45 -15.09 13.92
CA SER A 120 23.01 -14.87 14.11
C SER A 120 22.19 -15.40 12.94
N VAL A 121 22.65 -15.21 11.69
CA VAL A 121 21.97 -15.74 10.50
C VAL A 121 21.95 -17.27 10.52
N VAL A 122 23.09 -17.90 10.80
CA VAL A 122 23.18 -19.37 10.89
C VAL A 122 22.31 -19.90 12.04
N ASN A 123 22.38 -19.28 13.22
CA ASN A 123 21.56 -19.66 14.37
C ASN A 123 20.07 -19.60 14.03
N TYR A 124 19.62 -18.50 13.40
CA TYR A 124 18.22 -18.35 13.00
C TYR A 124 17.77 -19.41 11.99
N ILE A 125 18.62 -19.75 11.01
CA ILE A 125 18.35 -20.86 10.07
C ILE A 125 18.26 -22.21 10.81
N CYS A 126 19.15 -22.46 11.77
CA CYS A 126 19.14 -23.69 12.56
C CYS A 126 17.90 -23.78 13.46
N GLU A 127 17.49 -22.68 14.09
CA GLU A 127 16.29 -22.60 14.94
C GLU A 127 14.99 -22.82 14.14
N THR A 128 14.92 -22.26 12.94
CA THR A 128 13.77 -22.44 12.03
C THR A 128 13.79 -23.79 11.30
N GLY A 129 14.92 -24.50 11.29
CA GLY A 129 15.11 -25.80 10.67
C GLY A 129 15.29 -25.79 9.15
N SER A 130 15.13 -24.65 8.49
CA SER A 130 15.36 -24.48 7.04
C SER A 130 15.48 -23.00 6.68
N TRP A 131 16.39 -22.68 5.75
CA TRP A 131 16.54 -21.33 5.24
C TRP A 131 15.27 -20.81 4.54
N VAL A 132 14.44 -21.69 3.97
CA VAL A 132 13.15 -21.35 3.35
C VAL A 132 12.15 -20.86 4.41
N ILE A 133 12.12 -21.52 5.58
CA ILE A 133 11.27 -21.10 6.70
C ILE A 133 11.79 -19.79 7.28
N ALA A 134 13.11 -19.64 7.39
CA ALA A 134 13.74 -18.37 7.78
C ALA A 134 13.37 -17.22 6.83
N PHE A 135 13.43 -17.45 5.51
CA PHE A 135 13.01 -16.48 4.49
C PHE A 135 11.55 -16.10 4.63
N GLN A 136 10.66 -17.09 4.79
CA GLN A 136 9.24 -16.85 5.02
C GLN A 136 9.01 -16.00 6.28
N GLY A 137 9.81 -16.19 7.33
CA GLY A 137 9.76 -15.34 8.53
C GLY A 137 10.01 -13.86 8.23
N PHE A 138 10.92 -13.52 7.31
CA PHE A 138 11.11 -12.12 6.86
C PHE A 138 9.92 -11.60 6.06
N VAL A 139 9.25 -12.46 5.29
CA VAL A 139 8.01 -12.11 4.58
C VAL A 139 6.88 -11.84 5.58
N ASP A 140 6.71 -12.71 6.57
CA ASP A 140 5.67 -12.62 7.59
C ASP A 140 5.84 -11.39 8.48
N GLN A 141 7.08 -10.98 8.74
CA GLN A 141 7.42 -9.76 9.47
C GLN A 141 7.28 -8.48 8.63
N GLY A 142 7.07 -8.62 7.31
CA GLY A 142 7.01 -7.49 6.38
C GLY A 142 8.38 -6.86 6.06
N GLU A 143 9.48 -7.54 6.36
CA GLU A 143 10.82 -7.12 5.92
C GLU A 143 11.04 -7.40 4.42
N ILE A 144 10.33 -8.41 3.90
CA ILE A 144 10.27 -8.72 2.46
C ILE A 144 8.81 -8.71 2.00
N LEU A 145 8.53 -7.98 0.93
CA LEU A 145 7.28 -8.07 0.21
C LEU A 145 7.47 -9.01 -1.00
N ASN A 146 6.81 -10.16 -0.96
CA ASN A 146 6.80 -11.13 -2.05
C ASN A 146 5.69 -10.80 -3.06
N THR A 147 6.07 -10.54 -4.32
CA THR A 147 5.15 -10.18 -5.39
C THR A 147 5.41 -11.02 -6.65
N PRO A 148 4.45 -11.12 -7.58
CA PRO A 148 4.67 -11.72 -8.90
C PRO A 148 5.80 -11.08 -9.72
N GLN A 149 6.16 -9.81 -9.46
CA GLN A 149 7.25 -9.14 -10.15
C GLN A 149 8.63 -9.44 -9.53
N GLY A 150 8.66 -10.03 -8.34
CA GLY A 150 9.84 -10.36 -7.56
C GLY A 150 9.70 -9.94 -6.10
N PHE A 151 10.82 -9.99 -5.40
CA PHE A 151 10.92 -9.63 -3.99
C PHE A 151 11.33 -8.16 -3.84
N TYR A 152 10.65 -7.47 -2.95
CA TYR A 152 10.99 -6.12 -2.55
C TYR A 152 11.38 -6.13 -1.08
N ARG A 153 12.47 -5.46 -0.72
CA ARG A 153 12.91 -5.34 0.66
C ARG A 153 12.41 -4.05 1.26
N LYS A 154 12.05 -4.08 2.54
CA LYS A 154 11.73 -2.89 3.31
C LYS A 154 12.97 -2.00 3.41
N VAL A 155 12.75 -0.69 3.35
CA VAL A 155 13.81 0.32 3.46
C VAL A 155 13.44 1.28 4.59
N ASN A 156 14.39 1.51 5.48
CA ASN A 156 14.26 2.54 6.51
C ASN A 156 14.55 3.90 5.87
N LEU A 157 13.57 4.81 5.94
CA LEU A 157 13.68 6.19 5.46
C LEU A 157 14.51 7.05 6.42
#